data_AF-A0A358IGS0-F1
#
_entry.id   AF-A0A358IGS0-F1
#
_cell.length_a   1.000
_cell.length_b   1.000
_cell.length_c   1.000
_cell.angle_alpha   90.00
_cell.angle_beta   90.00
_cell.angle_gamma   90.00
#
_symmetry.space_group_name_H-M   'P 1'
#
loop_
_entity.id
_entity.type
_entity.pdbx_description
1 polymer ?
#
loop_
_entity_poly.entity_id
_entity_poly.type
_entity_poly.pdbx_seq_one_letter_code
_entity_poly.pdbx_strand_id
1 'polypeptide(L)'
;MLAFELRRHLSLLLLFVLVSACSNIGSEAPELPVAQVPGDGSHAALVDFFSEWREFETPDFDGQVPDYSPASMARQAAELPIWIARLSAFDIGQWTISEQIDWHIMRAEMNGLSFDHAVRQPWNRDPAFYITIYAAQSDVPAHEGSEHHGSLDLWTFERPFSVTDLTFIIDRIAAVPMLLEQARGNLAASNARDLWMAGLRSFRGQSADLRAFADEVKGQNGALDEVIAAAIAASDTFHDWLEAEADAKTGTSGIGKENYTWYMRNVHLVPFSWEEQVTMMRRELARAHSSLRLEEHRNRDLPELKRIQTSTEFDRRMNAEVDEYLRFLDEEEIHAVFDWMDPALRAVNGQFTPAEPGEIRNFFNEVNYRDPLVMRTHMHHWIELARPPALGVSQLRITPLLYNIWDARSEGLATGVEEMMMHAGLFDGRPR
;
A
#
# COMPACT_ATOMS: atom_id res chain seq x y z
N MET A 1 -52.33 2.23 -24.37
CA MET A 1 -51.77 1.99 -25.72
C MET A 1 -50.75 3.07 -25.98
N LEU A 2 -49.47 2.68 -26.09
CA LEU A 2 -48.33 3.45 -26.59
C LEU A 2 -48.05 4.82 -25.95
N ALA A 3 -47.27 4.82 -24.86
CA ALA A 3 -46.26 5.85 -24.56
C ALA A 3 -45.58 5.51 -23.22
N PHE A 4 -44.64 4.56 -23.18
CA PHE A 4 -43.66 4.48 -22.08
C PHE A 4 -42.48 3.52 -22.35
N GLU A 5 -41.87 3.55 -23.53
CA GLU A 5 -40.53 2.95 -23.73
C GLU A 5 -39.77 3.68 -24.82
N LEU A 6 -38.86 4.60 -24.44
CA LEU A 6 -37.58 4.90 -25.11
C LEU A 6 -36.88 6.06 -24.37
N ARG A 7 -36.36 5.82 -23.16
CA ARG A 7 -35.44 6.73 -22.46
C ARG A 7 -34.44 5.93 -21.64
N ARG A 8 -33.53 5.26 -22.35
CA ARG A 8 -32.24 4.76 -21.86
C ARG A 8 -31.36 4.69 -23.10
N HIS A 9 -30.09 5.05 -22.98
CA HIS A 9 -29.12 5.28 -24.07
C HIS A 9 -29.12 6.71 -24.63
N LEU A 10 -28.78 7.71 -23.81
CA LEU A 10 -28.28 9.00 -24.31
C LEU A 10 -27.50 9.76 -23.22
N SER A 11 -26.35 9.22 -22.78
CA SER A 11 -25.43 9.94 -21.87
C SER A 11 -23.95 9.53 -22.03
N LEU A 12 -23.57 9.10 -23.23
CA LEU A 12 -22.18 8.79 -23.60
C LEU A 12 -21.89 9.40 -24.97
N LEU A 13 -22.04 10.72 -25.08
CA LEU A 13 -21.60 11.51 -26.24
C LEU A 13 -21.76 12.99 -25.92
N LEU A 14 -20.81 13.53 -25.15
CA LEU A 14 -20.65 14.97 -24.98
C LEU A 14 -19.19 15.30 -24.69
N LEU A 15 -18.34 15.04 -25.68
CA LEU A 15 -17.12 15.80 -25.88
C LEU A 15 -16.73 15.81 -27.36
N PHE A 16 -17.61 16.24 -28.26
CA PHE A 16 -17.23 16.51 -29.66
C PHE A 16 -18.24 17.43 -30.35
N VAL A 17 -18.20 18.75 -30.05
CA VAL A 17 -18.62 19.79 -31.02
C VAL A 17 -17.90 21.10 -30.67
N LEU A 18 -16.79 21.41 -31.35
CA LEU A 18 -16.45 22.78 -31.76
C LEU A 18 -15.22 22.84 -32.69
N VAL A 19 -15.30 22.24 -33.88
CA VAL A 19 -14.57 22.76 -35.05
C VAL A 19 -15.36 22.40 -36.33
N SER A 20 -16.17 23.34 -36.81
CA SER A 20 -16.66 23.36 -38.19
C SER A 20 -16.21 24.67 -38.82
N ALA A 21 -14.94 24.72 -39.23
CA ALA A 21 -14.43 25.62 -40.27
C ALA A 21 -12.92 25.37 -40.46
N CYS A 22 -12.57 24.30 -41.19
CA CYS A 22 -11.35 24.17 -42.00
C CYS A 22 -11.38 22.78 -42.66
N SER A 23 -12.02 22.72 -43.82
CA SER A 23 -11.98 21.56 -44.70
C SER A 23 -10.59 21.43 -45.33
N ASN A 24 -10.12 20.19 -45.50
CA ASN A 24 -8.89 19.74 -46.18
C ASN A 24 -7.57 19.79 -45.40
N ILE A 25 -7.45 18.99 -44.33
CA ILE A 25 -6.23 18.22 -44.06
C ILE A 25 -6.70 16.82 -43.63
N GLY A 26 -6.25 15.77 -44.31
CA GLY A 26 -6.65 14.39 -44.02
C GLY A 26 -6.25 14.01 -42.60
N SER A 27 -7.24 13.74 -41.74
CA SER A 27 -7.03 13.12 -40.43
C SER A 27 -7.43 11.65 -40.52
N GLU A 28 -6.51 10.78 -40.94
CA GLU A 28 -6.55 9.41 -40.45
C GLU A 28 -6.23 9.51 -38.96
N ALA A 29 -7.24 9.30 -38.11
CA ALA A 29 -6.93 8.93 -36.74
C ALA A 29 -6.07 7.66 -36.85
N PRO A 30 -4.91 7.58 -36.18
CA PRO A 30 -4.10 6.36 -36.25
C PRO A 30 -4.99 5.20 -35.77
N GLU A 31 -5.26 4.25 -36.67
CA GLU A 31 -5.85 2.97 -36.29
C GLU A 31 -4.90 2.38 -35.25
N LEU A 32 -5.41 2.17 -34.02
CA LEU A 32 -4.65 1.40 -33.04
C LEU A 32 -4.33 0.05 -33.68
N PRO A 33 -3.07 -0.38 -33.70
CA PRO A 33 -2.70 -1.66 -34.30
C PRO A 33 -3.55 -2.76 -33.68
N VAL A 34 -4.01 -3.72 -34.50
CA VAL A 34 -4.66 -4.93 -34.00
C VAL A 34 -3.69 -5.61 -33.05
N ALA A 35 -3.96 -5.51 -31.75
CA ALA A 35 -3.07 -6.07 -30.74
C ALA A 35 -3.03 -7.59 -30.90
N GLN A 36 -1.83 -8.12 -31.11
CA GLN A 36 -1.61 -9.56 -31.13
C GLN A 36 -1.64 -10.08 -29.69
N VAL A 37 -2.30 -11.22 -29.49
CA VAL A 37 -2.26 -11.92 -28.20
C VAL A 37 -0.80 -12.24 -27.86
N PRO A 38 -0.31 -11.92 -26.65
CA PRO A 38 1.02 -12.31 -26.22
C PRO A 38 1.20 -13.85 -26.24
N GLY A 39 2.37 -14.30 -26.71
CA GLY A 39 2.70 -15.71 -26.79
C GLY A 39 1.71 -16.54 -27.60
N ASP A 40 1.32 -17.70 -27.05
CA ASP A 40 0.33 -18.60 -27.64
C ASP A 40 -1.11 -18.38 -27.11
N GLY A 41 -1.31 -17.36 -26.27
CA GLY A 41 -2.59 -17.07 -25.63
C GLY A 41 -2.96 -18.03 -24.49
N SER A 42 -2.05 -18.88 -24.03
CA SER A 42 -2.24 -19.73 -22.85
C SER A 42 -2.11 -18.93 -21.54
N HIS A 43 -2.48 -19.56 -20.42
CA HIS A 43 -2.20 -18.99 -19.10
C HIS A 43 -0.69 -18.84 -18.83
N ALA A 44 0.15 -19.75 -19.33
CA ALA A 44 1.61 -19.61 -19.22
C ALA A 44 2.12 -18.35 -19.94
N ALA A 45 1.57 -18.04 -21.13
CA ALA A 45 1.88 -16.81 -21.84
C ALA A 45 1.42 -15.55 -21.10
N LEU A 46 0.35 -15.62 -20.30
CA LEU A 46 -0.04 -14.53 -19.40
C LEU A 46 0.99 -14.33 -18.28
N VAL A 47 1.52 -15.41 -17.71
CA VAL A 47 2.55 -15.34 -16.66
C VAL A 47 3.83 -14.71 -17.20
N ASP A 48 4.27 -15.08 -18.41
CA ASP A 48 5.42 -14.43 -19.05
C ASP A 48 5.15 -12.95 -19.36
N PHE A 49 3.94 -12.65 -19.85
CA PHE A 49 3.50 -11.28 -20.13
C PHE A 49 3.42 -10.41 -18.86
N PHE A 50 3.17 -11.01 -17.68
CA PHE A 50 3.24 -10.28 -16.42
C PHE A 50 4.65 -9.77 -16.11
N SER A 51 5.69 -10.58 -16.35
CA SER A 51 7.07 -10.10 -16.18
C SER A 51 7.39 -8.95 -17.13
N GLU A 52 6.99 -9.04 -18.40
CA GLU A 52 7.14 -7.93 -19.36
C GLU A 52 6.38 -6.67 -18.90
N TRP A 53 5.17 -6.84 -18.35
CA TRP A 53 4.38 -5.73 -17.80
C TRP A 53 5.09 -5.05 -16.63
N ARG A 54 5.70 -5.82 -15.71
CA ARG A 54 6.45 -5.25 -14.58
C ARG A 54 7.67 -4.44 -15.02
N GLU A 55 8.35 -4.88 -16.08
CA GLU A 55 9.44 -4.11 -16.69
C GLU A 55 8.95 -2.81 -17.31
N PHE A 56 7.81 -2.81 -18.00
CA PHE A 56 7.21 -1.61 -18.59
C PHE A 56 6.66 -0.61 -17.56
N GLU A 57 6.05 -1.11 -16.48
CA GLU A 57 5.48 -0.28 -15.43
C GLU A 57 6.57 0.46 -14.64
N THR A 58 7.74 -0.17 -14.51
CA THR A 58 8.93 0.46 -13.95
C THR A 58 9.46 1.55 -14.88
N PRO A 59 9.69 2.79 -14.40
CA PRO A 59 10.25 3.85 -15.24
C PRO A 59 11.71 3.57 -15.60
N ASP A 60 12.21 4.26 -16.63
CA ASP A 60 13.65 4.32 -16.92
C ASP A 60 14.44 4.85 -15.71
N PHE A 61 15.72 4.49 -15.62
CA PHE A 61 16.64 5.00 -14.60
C PHE A 61 17.83 5.74 -15.23
N ASP A 62 18.20 6.88 -14.65
CA ASP A 62 19.51 7.52 -14.87
C ASP A 62 20.45 7.13 -13.72
N GLY A 63 21.30 6.13 -13.97
CA GLY A 63 22.05 5.46 -12.92
C GLY A 63 21.12 4.76 -11.92
N GLN A 64 21.05 5.26 -10.69
CA GLN A 64 20.19 4.73 -9.62
C GLN A 64 18.94 5.59 -9.37
N VAL A 65 18.75 6.67 -10.15
CA VAL A 65 17.63 7.59 -9.99
C VAL A 65 16.53 7.22 -10.99
N PRO A 66 15.33 6.83 -10.54
CA PRO A 66 14.19 6.63 -11.43
C PRO A 66 13.77 7.96 -12.08
N ASP A 67 13.49 7.94 -13.39
CA ASP A 67 13.10 9.09 -14.19
C ASP A 67 11.57 9.25 -14.21
N TYR A 68 11.06 10.07 -13.28
CA TYR A 68 9.67 10.55 -13.25
C TYR A 68 9.50 11.92 -13.92
N SER A 69 10.44 12.33 -14.78
CA SER A 69 10.28 13.59 -15.51
C SER A 69 8.99 13.60 -16.33
N PRO A 70 8.41 14.78 -16.62
CA PRO A 70 7.21 14.88 -17.44
C PRO A 70 7.35 14.20 -18.81
N ALA A 71 8.56 14.21 -19.38
CA ALA A 71 8.82 13.57 -20.66
C ALA A 71 8.80 12.03 -20.56
N SER A 72 9.37 11.46 -19.50
CA SER A 72 9.33 10.01 -19.23
C SER A 72 7.91 9.53 -19.01
N MET A 73 7.18 10.18 -18.10
CA MET A 73 5.79 9.83 -17.79
C MET A 73 4.87 9.98 -19.01
N ALA A 74 5.08 11.00 -19.85
CA ALA A 74 4.32 11.16 -21.09
C ALA A 74 4.58 10.03 -22.11
N ARG A 75 5.81 9.51 -22.20
CA ARG A 75 6.12 8.34 -23.05
C ARG A 75 5.41 7.10 -22.54
N GLN A 76 5.53 6.80 -21.24
CA GLN A 76 4.88 5.64 -20.64
C GLN A 76 3.35 5.70 -20.80
N ALA A 77 2.75 6.87 -20.57
CA ALA A 77 1.31 7.09 -20.77
C ALA A 77 0.86 6.85 -22.22
N ALA A 78 1.70 7.21 -23.21
CA ALA A 78 1.39 7.02 -24.63
C ALA A 78 1.47 5.55 -25.07
N GLU A 79 2.33 4.75 -24.42
CA GLU A 79 2.49 3.32 -24.72
C GLU A 79 1.48 2.43 -23.99
N LEU A 80 1.01 2.82 -22.80
CA LEU A 80 0.09 2.05 -21.97
C LEU A 80 -1.17 1.50 -22.71
N PRO A 81 -1.84 2.24 -23.61
CA PRO A 81 -2.98 1.71 -24.37
C PRO A 81 -2.65 0.44 -25.17
N ILE A 82 -1.40 0.28 -25.63
CA ILE A 82 -0.94 -0.92 -26.36
C ILE A 82 -0.91 -2.12 -25.41
N TRP A 83 -0.43 -1.96 -24.19
CA TRP A 83 -0.40 -3.01 -23.17
C TRP A 83 -1.80 -3.47 -22.76
N ILE A 84 -2.71 -2.52 -22.54
CA ILE A 84 -4.12 -2.81 -22.25
C ILE A 84 -4.76 -3.59 -23.42
N ALA A 85 -4.46 -3.21 -24.66
CA ALA A 85 -4.96 -3.92 -25.84
C ALA A 85 -4.40 -5.34 -25.96
N ARG A 86 -3.10 -5.54 -25.67
CA ARG A 86 -2.45 -6.87 -25.62
C ARG A 86 -3.09 -7.77 -24.55
N LEU A 87 -3.33 -7.25 -23.34
CA LEU A 87 -4.02 -8.01 -22.28
C LEU A 87 -5.45 -8.38 -22.70
N SER A 88 -6.16 -7.47 -23.37
CA SER A 88 -7.54 -7.68 -23.81
C SER A 88 -7.67 -8.69 -24.96
N ALA A 89 -6.57 -9.05 -25.63
CA ALA A 89 -6.56 -10.02 -26.73
C ALA A 89 -6.55 -11.49 -26.26
N PHE A 90 -6.31 -11.76 -24.97
CA PHE A 90 -6.43 -13.12 -24.41
C PHE A 90 -7.90 -13.56 -24.37
N ASP A 91 -8.21 -14.76 -24.89
CA ASP A 91 -9.50 -15.42 -24.68
C ASP A 91 -9.45 -16.31 -23.44
N ILE A 92 -9.95 -15.76 -22.33
CA ILE A 92 -9.95 -16.44 -21.03
C ILE A 92 -11.23 -17.26 -20.78
N GLY A 93 -12.16 -17.32 -21.74
CA GLY A 93 -13.49 -17.90 -21.52
C GLY A 93 -13.49 -19.40 -21.21
N GLN A 94 -12.45 -20.11 -21.63
CA GLN A 94 -12.25 -21.55 -21.38
C GLN A 94 -11.20 -21.83 -20.29
N TRP A 95 -10.61 -20.80 -19.70
CA TRP A 95 -9.65 -20.97 -18.62
C TRP A 95 -10.35 -21.39 -17.33
N THR A 96 -9.61 -22.04 -16.44
CA THR A 96 -10.10 -22.28 -15.07
C THR A 96 -10.33 -20.95 -14.34
N ILE A 97 -11.17 -20.97 -13.30
CA ILE A 97 -11.42 -19.77 -12.48
C ILE A 97 -10.11 -19.21 -11.91
N SER A 98 -9.19 -20.09 -11.51
CA SER A 98 -7.87 -19.66 -11.03
C SER A 98 -7.15 -18.87 -12.11
N GLU A 99 -6.99 -19.42 -13.31
CA GLU A 99 -6.29 -18.71 -14.40
C GLU A 99 -6.99 -17.39 -14.79
N GLN A 100 -8.33 -17.33 -14.71
CA GLN A 100 -9.08 -16.09 -14.94
C GLN A 100 -8.82 -15.01 -13.86
N ILE A 101 -8.62 -15.41 -12.61
CA ILE A 101 -8.26 -14.49 -11.52
C ILE A 101 -6.93 -13.80 -11.85
N ASP A 102 -5.94 -14.53 -12.37
CA ASP A 102 -4.64 -13.98 -12.74
C ASP A 102 -4.77 -12.90 -13.83
N TRP A 103 -5.61 -13.16 -14.84
CA TRP A 103 -5.92 -12.15 -15.86
C TRP A 103 -6.58 -10.90 -15.27
N HIS A 104 -7.52 -11.08 -14.33
CA HIS A 104 -8.18 -9.95 -13.67
C HIS A 104 -7.25 -9.14 -12.75
N ILE A 105 -6.25 -9.79 -12.14
CA ILE A 105 -5.19 -9.11 -11.38
C ILE A 105 -4.36 -8.23 -12.31
N MET A 106 -3.89 -8.75 -13.46
CA MET A 106 -3.16 -7.93 -14.43
C MET A 106 -4.00 -6.75 -14.94
N ARG A 107 -5.29 -6.99 -15.19
CA ARG A 107 -6.22 -5.91 -15.56
C ARG A 107 -6.28 -4.84 -14.49
N ALA A 108 -6.33 -5.23 -13.22
CA ALA A 108 -6.36 -4.29 -12.11
C ALA A 108 -5.06 -3.47 -11.99
N GLU A 109 -3.89 -4.10 -12.19
CA GLU A 109 -2.61 -3.36 -12.23
C GLU A 109 -2.56 -2.36 -13.39
N MET A 110 -2.90 -2.78 -14.60
CA MET A 110 -2.91 -1.85 -15.76
C MET A 110 -3.89 -0.70 -15.57
N ASN A 111 -5.05 -0.96 -14.94
CA ASN A 111 -5.99 0.08 -14.55
C ASN A 111 -5.40 1.03 -13.50
N GLY A 112 -4.61 0.52 -12.56
CA GLY A 112 -3.89 1.30 -11.57
C GLY A 112 -2.93 2.30 -12.23
N LEU A 113 -2.04 1.83 -13.11
CA LEU A 113 -1.13 2.70 -13.85
C LEU A 113 -1.88 3.73 -14.70
N SER A 114 -2.95 3.29 -15.38
CA SER A 114 -3.78 4.19 -16.19
C SER A 114 -4.40 5.30 -15.34
N PHE A 115 -4.85 4.96 -14.13
CA PHE A 115 -5.45 5.91 -13.22
C PHE A 115 -4.43 6.86 -12.60
N ASP A 116 -3.18 6.41 -12.44
CA ASP A 116 -2.09 7.26 -11.98
C ASP A 116 -1.76 8.31 -13.01
N HIS A 117 -1.58 7.94 -14.27
CA HIS A 117 -1.35 8.91 -15.34
C HIS A 117 -2.49 9.91 -15.49
N ALA A 118 -3.73 9.43 -15.39
CA ALA A 118 -4.92 10.24 -15.67
C ALA A 118 -5.44 11.08 -14.48
N VAL A 119 -5.26 10.61 -13.24
CA VAL A 119 -5.97 11.14 -12.07
C VAL A 119 -5.06 11.39 -10.87
N ARG A 120 -4.40 10.34 -10.33
CA ARG A 120 -3.65 10.49 -9.05
C ARG A 120 -2.34 11.25 -9.25
N GLN A 121 -1.59 10.88 -10.28
CA GLN A 121 -0.29 11.44 -10.65
C GLN A 121 0.65 11.59 -9.44
N PRO A 122 0.94 10.51 -8.69
CA PRO A 122 1.65 10.61 -7.41
C PRO A 122 3.00 11.34 -7.55
N TRP A 123 3.75 11.09 -8.61
CA TRP A 123 5.02 11.76 -8.91
C TRP A 123 4.93 13.29 -9.04
N ASN A 124 3.77 13.84 -9.43
CA ASN A 124 3.62 15.30 -9.62
C ASN A 124 2.79 15.97 -8.52
N ARG A 125 2.25 15.20 -7.56
CA ARG A 125 1.31 15.72 -6.55
C ARG A 125 1.69 15.41 -5.11
N ASP A 126 2.29 14.25 -4.87
CA ASP A 126 2.54 13.72 -3.55
C ASP A 126 4.03 13.74 -3.20
N PRO A 127 4.48 14.62 -2.29
CA PRO A 127 5.88 14.58 -1.86
C PRO A 127 6.28 13.25 -1.20
N ALA A 128 5.36 12.56 -0.52
CA ALA A 128 5.67 11.29 0.15
C ALA A 128 6.02 10.16 -0.84
N PHE A 129 5.64 10.29 -2.11
CA PHE A 129 6.04 9.38 -3.18
C PHE A 129 7.57 9.25 -3.31
N TYR A 130 8.32 10.27 -2.91
CA TYR A 130 9.78 10.35 -3.04
C TYR A 130 10.55 9.87 -1.79
N ILE A 131 9.87 9.20 -0.86
CA ILE A 131 10.53 8.55 0.28
C ILE A 131 11.26 7.29 -0.19
N THR A 132 12.55 7.23 0.13
CA THR A 132 13.46 6.18 -0.30
C THR A 132 13.77 5.20 0.82
N ILE A 133 13.77 5.63 2.09
CA ILE A 133 14.31 4.81 3.18
C ILE A 133 13.19 4.23 4.04
N TYR A 134 13.15 2.90 4.13
CA TYR A 134 12.23 2.16 5.00
C TYR A 134 13.02 1.29 5.97
N ALA A 135 13.03 1.66 7.25
CA ALA A 135 13.81 0.99 8.28
C ALA A 135 13.16 -0.27 8.86
N ALA A 136 11.86 -0.49 8.59
CA ALA A 136 11.08 -1.59 9.13
C ALA A 136 10.19 -2.22 8.06
N GLN A 137 9.89 -3.51 8.23
CA GLN A 137 8.97 -4.24 7.37
C GLN A 137 7.54 -3.74 7.55
N SER A 138 6.81 -3.62 6.43
CA SER A 138 5.37 -3.40 6.43
C SER A 138 4.63 -4.65 6.91
N ASP A 139 3.56 -4.49 7.68
CA ASP A 139 2.69 -5.57 8.15
C ASP A 139 1.81 -6.20 7.06
N VAL A 140 2.00 -5.74 5.82
CA VAL A 140 1.29 -6.14 4.62
C VAL A 140 2.28 -6.40 3.47
N PRO A 141 1.84 -7.01 2.34
CA PRO A 141 2.77 -7.51 1.31
C PRO A 141 3.71 -6.49 0.64
N ALA A 142 3.38 -5.20 0.66
CA ALA A 142 4.22 -4.10 0.16
C ALA A 142 3.86 -2.80 0.89
N HIS A 143 4.61 -1.72 0.68
CA HIS A 143 4.31 -0.44 1.34
C HIS A 143 2.91 0.08 0.99
N GLU A 144 2.20 0.58 2.01
CA GLU A 144 0.91 1.23 1.81
C GLU A 144 1.08 2.61 1.17
N GLY A 145 0.31 2.88 0.12
CA GLY A 145 0.37 4.14 -0.61
C GLY A 145 1.26 4.07 -1.85
N SER A 146 1.55 5.24 -2.41
CA SER A 146 2.34 5.33 -3.65
C SER A 146 3.81 5.39 -3.32
N GLU A 147 4.59 4.54 -3.98
CA GLU A 147 6.02 4.41 -3.76
C GLU A 147 6.77 4.55 -5.08
N HIS A 148 7.95 5.15 -5.03
CA HIS A 148 8.84 5.18 -6.17
C HIS A 148 9.66 3.87 -6.28
N HIS A 149 9.91 3.42 -7.52
CA HIS A 149 10.72 2.24 -7.87
C HIS A 149 12.18 2.22 -7.38
N GLY A 150 12.62 3.27 -6.69
CA GLY A 150 13.98 3.44 -6.18
C GLY A 150 14.07 3.33 -4.65
N SER A 151 13.07 2.79 -3.95
CA SER A 151 13.10 2.66 -2.50
C SER A 151 14.15 1.66 -2.00
N LEU A 152 14.39 1.69 -0.69
CA LEU A 152 15.35 0.86 0.04
C LEU A 152 14.72 0.36 1.34
N ASP A 153 14.38 -0.92 1.36
CA ASP A 153 13.98 -1.67 2.54
C ASP A 153 15.21 -2.09 3.36
N LEU A 154 15.70 -1.21 4.26
CA LEU A 154 16.91 -1.46 5.05
C LEU A 154 16.82 -2.71 5.94
N TRP A 155 15.60 -3.12 6.31
CA TRP A 155 15.32 -4.26 7.17
C TRP A 155 15.57 -5.61 6.48
N THR A 156 15.62 -5.68 5.14
CA THR A 156 15.84 -6.94 4.41
C THR A 156 17.30 -7.38 4.40
N PHE A 157 18.22 -6.55 4.89
CA PHE A 157 19.66 -6.79 4.81
C PHE A 157 20.21 -7.36 6.12
N GLU A 158 20.84 -8.52 6.04
CA GLU A 158 21.51 -9.13 7.19
C GLU A 158 22.74 -8.33 7.63
N ARG A 159 22.98 -8.32 8.94
CA ARG A 159 24.16 -7.69 9.55
C ARG A 159 25.15 -8.76 10.03
N PRO A 160 26.47 -8.55 9.87
CA PRO A 160 27.11 -7.46 9.13
C PRO A 160 26.86 -7.58 7.62
N PHE A 161 26.80 -6.44 6.92
CA PHE A 161 26.50 -6.42 5.49
C PHE A 161 27.53 -7.21 4.67
N SER A 162 27.04 -7.97 3.68
CA SER A 162 27.92 -8.49 2.64
C SER A 162 28.49 -7.34 1.78
N VAL A 163 29.56 -7.59 1.04
CA VAL A 163 30.13 -6.58 0.12
C VAL A 163 29.10 -6.15 -0.92
N THR A 164 28.32 -7.11 -1.44
CA THR A 164 27.28 -6.85 -2.44
C THR A 164 26.17 -5.99 -1.87
N ASP A 165 25.68 -6.31 -0.67
CA ASP A 165 24.62 -5.55 0.00
C ASP A 165 25.10 -4.13 0.35
N LEU A 166 26.33 -4.01 0.84
CA LEU A 166 26.92 -2.71 1.17
C LEU A 166 27.02 -1.82 -0.07
N THR A 167 27.47 -2.35 -1.21
CA THR A 167 27.49 -1.60 -2.48
C THR A 167 26.09 -1.18 -2.89
N PHE A 168 25.11 -2.08 -2.84
CA PHE A 168 23.72 -1.76 -3.19
C PHE A 168 23.13 -0.66 -2.30
N ILE A 169 23.32 -0.76 -0.97
CA ILE A 169 22.85 0.24 -0.01
C ILE A 169 23.51 1.59 -0.28
N ILE A 170 24.83 1.63 -0.50
CA ILE A 170 25.55 2.87 -0.80
C ILE A 170 24.99 3.51 -2.07
N ASP A 171 24.87 2.73 -3.14
CA ASP A 171 24.37 3.21 -4.44
C ASP A 171 22.95 3.76 -4.33
N ARG A 172 22.08 3.10 -3.55
CA ARG A 172 20.69 3.52 -3.37
C ARG A 172 20.56 4.77 -2.51
N ILE A 173 21.31 4.88 -1.41
CA ILE A 173 21.32 6.09 -0.57
C ILE A 173 21.94 7.27 -1.32
N ALA A 174 22.98 7.03 -2.13
CA ALA A 174 23.62 8.06 -2.96
C ALA A 174 22.68 8.68 -4.00
N ALA A 175 21.61 7.99 -4.40
CA ALA A 175 20.63 8.48 -5.36
C ALA A 175 19.68 9.55 -4.76
N VAL A 176 19.51 9.57 -3.43
CA VAL A 176 18.52 10.42 -2.75
C VAL A 176 18.66 11.91 -3.11
N PRO A 177 19.86 12.55 -3.08
CA PRO A 177 19.97 13.97 -3.40
C PRO A 177 19.50 14.33 -4.81
N MET A 178 19.83 13.51 -5.81
CA MET A 178 19.42 13.76 -7.20
C MET A 178 17.92 13.49 -7.39
N LEU A 179 17.38 12.45 -6.75
CA LEU A 179 15.94 12.16 -6.76
C LEU A 179 15.13 13.33 -6.18
N LEU A 180 15.57 13.90 -5.04
CA LEU A 180 14.86 15.00 -4.40
C LEU A 180 14.95 16.33 -5.18
N GLU A 181 16.02 16.54 -5.96
CA GLU A 181 16.07 17.65 -6.90
C GLU A 181 15.07 17.47 -8.04
N GLN A 182 14.98 16.26 -8.60
CA GLN A 182 13.94 15.92 -9.58
C GLN A 182 12.53 16.13 -9.00
N ALA A 183 12.31 15.70 -7.76
CA ALA A 183 11.05 15.86 -7.05
C ALA A 183 10.60 17.33 -6.96
N ARG A 184 11.52 18.26 -6.68
CA ARG A 184 11.21 19.71 -6.67
C ARG A 184 10.65 20.17 -8.00
N GLY A 185 11.26 19.74 -9.10
CA GLY A 185 10.79 20.05 -10.46
C GLY A 185 9.41 19.47 -10.75
N ASN A 186 9.20 18.19 -10.42
CA ASN A 186 7.96 17.48 -10.68
C ASN A 186 6.78 18.02 -9.83
N LEU A 187 7.05 18.41 -8.58
CA LEU A 187 6.05 18.90 -7.62
C LEU A 187 5.78 20.40 -7.71
N ALA A 188 6.53 21.15 -8.51
CA ALA A 188 6.47 22.62 -8.57
C ALA A 188 5.05 23.15 -8.84
N ALA A 189 4.26 22.45 -9.66
CA ALA A 189 2.88 22.82 -9.98
C ALA A 189 1.83 22.22 -9.02
N SER A 190 2.23 21.37 -8.07
CA SER A 190 1.31 20.73 -7.12
C SER A 190 0.70 21.75 -6.17
N ASN A 191 -0.60 21.59 -5.91
CA ASN A 191 -1.35 22.39 -4.94
C ASN A 191 -2.13 21.52 -3.93
N ALA A 192 -1.86 20.21 -3.85
CA ALA A 192 -2.63 19.28 -3.01
C ALA A 192 -2.24 19.38 -1.52
N ARG A 193 -2.90 20.26 -0.76
CA ARG A 193 -2.47 20.64 0.60
C ARG A 193 -2.21 19.45 1.53
N ASP A 194 -3.16 18.52 1.63
CA ASP A 194 -3.03 17.43 2.61
C ASP A 194 -1.86 16.49 2.28
N LEU A 195 -1.57 16.28 0.99
CA LEU A 195 -0.42 15.49 0.54
C LEU A 195 0.91 16.17 0.89
N TRP A 196 0.98 17.50 0.76
CA TRP A 196 2.15 18.26 1.22
C TRP A 196 2.33 18.17 2.73
N MET A 197 1.25 18.31 3.51
CA MET A 197 1.31 18.15 4.96
C MET A 197 1.70 16.73 5.39
N ALA A 198 1.30 15.71 4.64
CA ALA A 198 1.74 14.34 4.84
C ALA A 198 3.24 14.18 4.52
N GLY A 199 3.68 14.72 3.38
CA GLY A 199 5.09 14.73 2.96
C GLY A 199 6.04 15.33 4.00
N LEU A 200 5.66 16.41 4.68
CA LEU A 200 6.43 16.97 5.81
C LEU A 200 6.68 15.93 6.91
N ARG A 201 5.65 15.16 7.28
CA ARG A 201 5.80 14.11 8.29
C ARG A 201 6.68 12.98 7.77
N SER A 202 6.50 12.57 6.51
CA SER A 202 7.28 11.51 5.90
C SER A 202 8.77 11.84 5.83
N PHE A 203 9.14 13.04 5.39
CA PHE A 203 10.55 13.44 5.32
C PHE A 203 11.19 13.66 6.69
N ARG A 204 10.40 14.09 7.69
CA ARG A 204 10.87 14.07 9.09
C ARG A 204 11.19 12.64 9.54
N GLY A 205 10.36 11.67 9.16
CA GLY A 205 10.58 10.24 9.39
C GLY A 205 11.85 9.74 8.70
N GLN A 206 11.98 9.91 7.39
CA GLN A 206 13.17 9.51 6.63
C GLN A 206 14.46 10.11 7.20
N SER A 207 14.46 11.40 7.55
CA SER A 207 15.63 12.02 8.17
C SER A 207 15.94 11.43 9.56
N ALA A 208 14.93 11.00 10.33
CA ALA A 208 15.15 10.31 11.60
C ALA A 208 15.72 8.91 11.39
N ASP A 209 15.17 8.14 10.45
CA ASP A 209 15.62 6.79 10.11
C ASP A 209 17.05 6.78 9.58
N LEU A 210 17.39 7.72 8.68
CA LEU A 210 18.76 7.89 8.20
C LEU A 210 19.74 8.24 9.33
N ARG A 211 19.34 9.05 10.31
CA ARG A 211 20.21 9.38 11.46
C ARG A 211 20.39 8.18 12.39
N ALA A 212 19.31 7.43 12.66
CA ALA A 212 19.40 6.19 13.43
C ALA A 212 20.32 5.18 12.73
N PHE A 213 20.19 5.04 11.41
CA PHE A 213 21.05 4.20 10.60
C PHE A 213 22.50 4.68 10.62
N ALA A 214 22.75 5.99 10.51
CA ALA A 214 24.08 6.57 10.63
C ALA A 214 24.76 6.22 11.96
N ASP A 215 24.01 6.29 13.07
CA ASP A 215 24.52 5.95 14.39
C ASP A 215 24.82 4.44 14.54
N GLU A 216 24.02 3.58 13.90
CA GLU A 216 24.23 2.13 13.85
C GLU A 216 25.53 1.76 13.12
N VAL A 217 25.78 2.38 11.96
CA VAL A 217 26.87 1.98 11.04
C VAL A 217 28.12 2.84 11.12
N LYS A 218 28.14 3.82 12.03
CA LYS A 218 29.17 4.84 12.13
C LYS A 218 30.59 4.28 12.08
N GLY A 219 31.37 4.72 11.10
CA GLY A 219 32.79 4.37 10.96
C GLY A 219 33.04 2.93 10.49
N GLN A 220 32.00 2.18 10.13
CA GLN A 220 32.16 0.86 9.51
C GLN A 220 32.68 0.98 8.07
N ASN A 221 32.24 2.01 7.33
CA ASN A 221 32.69 2.29 5.97
C ASN A 221 32.58 3.80 5.65
N GLY A 222 33.68 4.41 5.22
CA GLY A 222 33.71 5.86 4.96
C GLY A 222 32.83 6.32 3.79
N ALA A 223 32.63 5.49 2.76
CA ALA A 223 31.72 5.82 1.66
C ALA A 223 30.26 5.73 2.11
N LEU A 224 29.92 4.76 2.98
CA LEU A 224 28.58 4.66 3.58
C LEU A 224 28.28 5.88 4.46
N ASP A 225 29.22 6.27 5.33
CA ASP A 225 29.08 7.46 6.18
C ASP A 225 28.85 8.72 5.34
N GLU A 226 29.57 8.87 4.21
CA GLU A 226 29.45 10.02 3.30
C GLU A 226 28.07 10.09 2.63
N VAL A 227 27.59 8.98 2.06
CA VAL A 227 26.29 8.98 1.36
C VAL A 227 25.12 9.15 2.31
N ILE A 228 25.19 8.58 3.53
CA ILE A 228 24.15 8.80 4.55
C ILE A 228 24.12 10.28 4.96
N ALA A 229 25.27 10.89 5.20
CA ALA A 229 25.33 12.32 5.54
C ALA A 229 24.74 13.21 4.43
N ALA A 230 25.04 12.90 3.17
CA ALA A 230 24.47 13.60 2.01
C ALA A 230 22.95 13.40 1.91
N ALA A 231 22.45 12.18 2.11
CA ALA A 231 21.02 11.87 2.07
C ALA A 231 20.24 12.55 3.21
N ILE A 232 20.81 12.64 4.42
CA ILE A 232 20.23 13.40 5.54
C ILE A 232 20.11 14.88 5.16
N ALA A 233 21.20 15.48 4.68
CA ALA A 233 21.21 16.89 4.31
C ALA A 233 20.21 17.20 3.18
N ALA A 234 20.11 16.33 2.17
CA ALA A 234 19.13 16.47 1.09
C ALA A 234 17.69 16.32 1.59
N SER A 235 17.43 15.34 2.47
CA SER A 235 16.09 15.11 3.05
C SER A 235 15.65 16.28 3.93
N ASP A 236 16.54 16.82 4.77
CA ASP A 236 16.27 18.01 5.59
C ASP A 236 16.02 19.25 4.71
N THR A 237 16.86 19.48 3.70
CA THR A 237 16.71 20.62 2.77
C THR A 237 15.41 20.51 1.97
N PHE A 238 15.01 19.29 1.59
CA PHE A 238 13.74 19.04 0.93
C PHE A 238 12.55 19.26 1.87
N HIS A 239 12.62 18.79 3.11
CA HIS A 239 11.63 19.09 4.15
C HIS A 239 11.44 20.61 4.33
N ASP A 240 12.52 21.37 4.47
CA ASP A 240 12.46 22.82 4.67
C ASP A 240 11.81 23.54 3.48
N TRP A 241 12.07 23.05 2.27
CA TRP A 241 11.39 23.55 1.08
C TRP A 241 9.91 23.19 1.06
N LEU A 242 9.55 21.95 1.42
CA LEU A 242 8.16 21.56 1.57
C LEU A 242 7.44 22.45 2.58
N GLU A 243 8.10 22.81 3.69
CA GLU A 243 7.53 23.63 4.75
C GLU A 243 7.30 25.06 4.27
N ALA A 244 8.29 25.64 3.57
CA ALA A 244 8.17 26.97 2.98
C ALA A 244 7.05 27.08 1.93
N GLU A 245 6.83 26.02 1.16
CA GLU A 245 5.80 25.95 0.13
C GLU A 245 4.41 25.58 0.70
N ALA A 246 4.35 24.81 1.79
CA ALA A 246 3.13 24.23 2.34
C ALA A 246 2.04 25.27 2.66
N ASP A 247 2.43 26.44 3.16
CA ASP A 247 1.49 27.53 3.49
C ASP A 247 0.72 28.06 2.27
N ALA A 248 1.31 27.98 1.08
CA ALA A 248 0.68 28.40 -0.16
C ALA A 248 -0.27 27.32 -0.75
N LYS A 249 -0.20 26.07 -0.26
CA LYS A 249 -0.99 24.96 -0.81
C LYS A 249 -2.43 25.01 -0.31
N THR A 250 -3.38 25.06 -1.22
CA THR A 250 -4.81 25.29 -0.93
C THR A 250 -5.75 24.33 -1.65
N GLY A 251 -5.24 23.54 -2.59
CA GLY A 251 -6.01 22.60 -3.39
C GLY A 251 -6.37 21.32 -2.65
N THR A 252 -7.39 20.63 -3.15
CA THR A 252 -7.90 19.38 -2.59
C THR A 252 -6.96 18.20 -2.91
N SER A 253 -6.79 17.32 -1.93
CA SER A 253 -6.13 16.02 -2.09
C SER A 253 -7.04 14.98 -2.76
N GLY A 254 -8.34 15.01 -2.45
CA GLY A 254 -9.32 14.05 -2.93
C GLY A 254 -9.49 14.04 -4.46
N ILE A 255 -9.80 12.86 -5.00
CA ILE A 255 -9.95 12.58 -6.44
C ILE A 255 -11.40 12.73 -6.94
N GLY A 256 -12.37 12.99 -6.06
CA GLY A 256 -13.80 13.02 -6.40
C GLY A 256 -14.46 11.65 -6.36
N LYS A 257 -15.80 11.62 -6.28
CA LYS A 257 -16.57 10.40 -6.01
C LYS A 257 -16.64 9.44 -7.19
N GLU A 258 -16.71 9.98 -8.40
CA GLU A 258 -16.75 9.22 -9.64
C GLU A 258 -15.42 8.48 -9.84
N ASN A 259 -14.31 9.19 -9.66
CA ASN A 259 -12.97 8.63 -9.72
C ASN A 259 -12.75 7.61 -8.60
N TYR A 260 -13.17 7.90 -7.37
CA TYR A 260 -13.09 6.93 -6.27
C TYR A 260 -13.89 5.66 -6.58
N THR A 261 -15.13 5.81 -7.05
CA THR A 261 -15.98 4.68 -7.46
C THR A 261 -15.35 3.86 -8.58
N TRP A 262 -14.74 4.53 -9.56
CA TRP A 262 -14.05 3.85 -10.65
C TRP A 262 -12.83 3.09 -10.12
N TYR A 263 -12.01 3.72 -9.28
CA TYR A 263 -10.79 3.13 -8.73
C TYR A 263 -11.10 1.89 -7.88
N MET A 264 -12.07 2.00 -6.97
CA MET A 264 -12.50 0.87 -6.14
C MET A 264 -12.98 -0.32 -6.96
N ARG A 265 -13.72 -0.09 -8.06
CA ARG A 265 -14.25 -1.17 -8.91
C ARG A 265 -13.22 -1.79 -9.84
N ASN A 266 -12.30 -0.98 -10.38
CA ASN A 266 -11.44 -1.40 -11.48
C ASN A 266 -10.00 -1.71 -11.05
N VAL A 267 -9.59 -1.23 -9.87
CA VAL A 267 -8.26 -1.49 -9.27
C VAL A 267 -8.42 -2.39 -8.05
N HIS A 268 -9.12 -1.95 -7.00
CA HIS A 268 -9.32 -2.77 -5.78
C HIS A 268 -10.39 -3.87 -5.92
N LEU A 269 -11.07 -3.94 -7.08
CA LEU A 269 -12.11 -4.93 -7.39
C LEU A 269 -13.27 -4.98 -6.37
N VAL A 270 -13.52 -3.87 -5.67
CA VAL A 270 -14.65 -3.67 -4.75
C VAL A 270 -15.88 -3.19 -5.56
N PRO A 271 -17.01 -3.92 -5.55
CA PRO A 271 -18.13 -3.65 -6.46
C PRO A 271 -18.96 -2.40 -6.09
N PHE A 272 -18.70 -1.79 -4.94
CA PHE A 272 -19.51 -0.74 -4.35
C PHE A 272 -19.07 0.65 -4.78
N SER A 273 -20.02 1.55 -5.03
CA SER A 273 -19.74 2.98 -5.24
C SER A 273 -19.27 3.65 -3.95
N TRP A 274 -18.72 4.86 -4.09
CA TRP A 274 -18.37 5.69 -2.94
C TRP A 274 -19.56 5.88 -1.98
N GLU A 275 -20.77 6.16 -2.49
CA GLU A 275 -21.97 6.33 -1.67
C GLU A 275 -22.38 5.07 -0.93
N GLU A 276 -22.29 3.91 -1.60
CA GLU A 276 -22.61 2.61 -1.01
C GLU A 276 -21.63 2.30 0.12
N GLN A 277 -20.33 2.53 -0.10
CA GLN A 277 -19.30 2.35 0.92
C GLN A 277 -19.49 3.28 2.11
N VAL A 278 -19.76 4.58 1.89
CA VAL A 278 -20.07 5.54 2.97
C VAL A 278 -21.31 5.12 3.76
N THR A 279 -22.33 4.57 3.08
CA THR A 279 -23.53 4.07 3.75
C THR A 279 -23.21 2.88 4.65
N MET A 280 -22.44 1.92 4.16
CA MET A 280 -21.99 0.76 4.94
C MET A 280 -21.13 1.20 6.12
N MET A 281 -20.13 2.05 5.91
CA MET A 281 -19.25 2.56 6.97
C MET A 281 -20.01 3.33 8.05
N ARG A 282 -21.00 4.16 7.70
CA ARG A 282 -21.81 4.88 8.69
C ARG A 282 -22.69 3.94 9.52
N ARG A 283 -23.28 2.92 8.87
CA ARG A 283 -24.03 1.88 9.58
C ARG A 283 -23.12 1.13 10.53
N GLU A 284 -21.91 0.78 10.07
CA GLU A 284 -20.93 0.03 10.84
C GLU A 284 -20.42 0.82 12.04
N LEU A 285 -20.08 2.10 11.86
CA LEU A 285 -19.71 3.00 12.95
C LEU A 285 -20.83 3.10 14.02
N ALA A 286 -22.08 3.23 13.60
CA ALA A 286 -23.21 3.29 14.52
C ALA A 286 -23.39 1.97 15.30
N ARG A 287 -23.18 0.83 14.63
CA ARG A 287 -23.24 -0.51 15.24
C ARG A 287 -22.11 -0.71 16.23
N ALA A 288 -20.87 -0.39 15.86
CA ALA A 288 -19.69 -0.49 16.71
C ALA A 288 -19.83 0.38 17.97
N HIS A 289 -20.25 1.65 17.83
CA HIS A 289 -20.52 2.52 18.97
C HIS A 289 -21.61 1.97 19.89
N SER A 290 -22.70 1.44 19.32
CA SER A 290 -23.79 0.87 20.13
C SER A 290 -23.32 -0.35 20.90
N SER A 291 -22.56 -1.24 20.24
CA SER A 291 -22.00 -2.46 20.86
C SER A 291 -21.01 -2.11 21.96
N LEU A 292 -20.10 -1.15 21.73
CA LEU A 292 -19.19 -0.63 22.74
C LEU A 292 -19.94 -0.11 23.97
N ARG A 293 -20.99 0.70 23.80
CA ARG A 293 -21.76 1.21 24.95
C ARG A 293 -22.48 0.11 25.74
N LEU A 294 -22.95 -0.93 25.05
CA LEU A 294 -23.59 -2.08 25.70
C LEU A 294 -22.58 -2.90 26.50
N GLU A 295 -21.39 -3.15 25.95
CA GLU A 295 -20.31 -3.84 26.66
C GLU A 295 -19.76 -3.00 27.82
N GLU A 296 -19.55 -1.68 27.63
CA GLU A 296 -19.20 -0.76 28.73
C GLU A 296 -20.23 -0.84 29.86
N HIS A 297 -21.53 -0.86 29.54
CA HIS A 297 -22.58 -0.98 30.54
C HIS A 297 -22.55 -2.36 31.21
N ARG A 298 -22.46 -3.45 30.44
CA ARG A 298 -22.43 -4.82 30.97
C ARG A 298 -21.25 -5.03 31.92
N ASN A 299 -20.09 -4.48 31.58
CA ASN A 299 -18.80 -4.73 32.24
C ASN A 299 -18.39 -3.59 33.20
N ARG A 300 -19.27 -2.62 33.46
CA ARG A 300 -19.02 -1.42 34.28
C ARG A 300 -18.49 -1.68 35.69
N ASP A 301 -18.87 -2.83 36.27
CA ASP A 301 -18.54 -3.19 37.66
C ASP A 301 -17.20 -3.96 37.78
N LEU A 302 -16.54 -4.27 36.65
CA LEU A 302 -15.19 -4.84 36.64
C LEU A 302 -14.15 -3.76 37.01
N PRO A 303 -12.86 -4.10 37.23
CA PRO A 303 -11.79 -3.11 37.35
C PRO A 303 -11.26 -2.65 35.98
N GLU A 304 -10.81 -1.41 35.84
CA GLU A 304 -10.16 -0.93 34.61
C GLU A 304 -8.88 -1.71 34.28
N LEU A 305 -8.67 -2.01 32.98
CA LEU A 305 -7.43 -2.58 32.50
C LEU A 305 -6.27 -1.60 32.70
N LYS A 306 -5.23 -2.08 33.38
CA LYS A 306 -4.00 -1.32 33.61
C LYS A 306 -2.99 -1.63 32.53
N ARG A 307 -2.20 -0.63 32.16
CA ARG A 307 -1.05 -0.83 31.27
C ARG A 307 -0.02 -1.73 31.94
N ILE A 308 0.64 -2.58 31.16
CA ILE A 308 1.89 -3.23 31.50
C ILE A 308 2.93 -2.16 31.87
N GLN A 309 3.66 -2.37 32.98
CA GLN A 309 4.57 -1.36 33.57
C GLN A 309 6.05 -1.74 33.50
N THR A 310 6.39 -2.98 33.13
CA THR A 310 7.77 -3.46 33.14
C THR A 310 8.07 -4.27 31.88
N SER A 311 9.34 -4.28 31.47
CA SER A 311 9.80 -5.10 30.35
C SER A 311 9.56 -6.59 30.60
N THR A 312 9.84 -7.08 31.81
CA THR A 312 9.63 -8.49 32.16
C THR A 312 8.17 -8.91 32.03
N GLU A 313 7.23 -8.07 32.47
CA GLU A 313 5.81 -8.36 32.32
C GLU A 313 5.36 -8.26 30.87
N PHE A 314 5.91 -7.30 30.11
CA PHE A 314 5.66 -7.16 28.68
C PHE A 314 6.07 -8.42 27.94
N ASP A 315 7.32 -8.85 28.05
CA ASP A 315 7.85 -10.02 27.35
C ASP A 315 7.06 -11.27 27.72
N ARG A 316 6.74 -11.46 29.01
CA ARG A 316 5.93 -12.58 29.48
C ARG A 316 4.53 -12.58 28.87
N ARG A 317 3.82 -11.44 28.91
CA ARG A 317 2.45 -11.36 28.40
C ARG A 317 2.42 -11.50 26.88
N MET A 318 3.24 -10.76 26.15
CA MET A 318 3.30 -10.83 24.68
C MET A 318 3.48 -12.27 24.18
N ASN A 319 4.40 -13.02 24.81
CA ASN A 319 4.63 -14.42 24.45
C ASN A 319 3.46 -15.35 24.86
N ALA A 320 2.88 -15.14 26.04
CA ALA A 320 1.76 -15.96 26.51
C ALA A 320 0.48 -15.75 25.68
N GLU A 321 0.20 -14.53 25.22
CA GLU A 321 -0.98 -14.28 24.39
C GLU A 321 -0.83 -14.84 22.96
N VAL A 322 0.40 -15.01 22.45
CA VAL A 322 0.65 -15.78 21.22
C VAL A 322 0.30 -17.25 21.45
N ASP A 323 0.77 -17.85 22.55
CA ASP A 323 0.43 -19.24 22.90
C ASP A 323 -1.08 -19.43 23.03
N GLU A 324 -1.77 -18.49 23.66
CA GLU A 324 -3.21 -18.54 23.84
C GLU A 324 -3.97 -18.40 22.54
N TYR A 325 -3.59 -17.44 21.69
CA TYR A 325 -4.26 -17.23 20.42
C TYR A 325 -4.13 -18.44 19.50
N LEU A 326 -2.91 -18.98 19.32
CA LEU A 326 -2.71 -20.14 18.45
C LEU A 326 -3.40 -21.39 19.01
N ARG A 327 -3.37 -21.61 20.32
CA ARG A 327 -4.11 -22.70 20.95
C ARG A 327 -5.61 -22.57 20.73
N PHE A 328 -6.16 -21.36 20.87
CA PHE A 328 -7.59 -21.12 20.62
C PHE A 328 -7.96 -21.42 19.16
N LEU A 329 -7.16 -20.97 18.19
CA LEU A 329 -7.41 -21.23 16.77
C LEU A 329 -7.44 -22.73 16.44
N ASP A 330 -6.56 -23.52 17.07
CA ASP A 330 -6.46 -24.97 16.91
C ASP A 330 -7.60 -25.71 17.64
N GLU A 331 -7.79 -25.45 18.94
CA GLU A 331 -8.75 -26.15 19.80
C GLU A 331 -10.22 -25.87 19.40
N GLU A 332 -10.53 -24.65 18.96
CA GLU A 332 -11.88 -24.26 18.50
C GLU A 332 -12.08 -24.50 16.99
N GLU A 333 -11.12 -25.16 16.33
CA GLU A 333 -11.17 -25.53 14.91
C GLU A 333 -11.48 -24.34 13.97
N ILE A 334 -10.99 -23.13 14.30
CA ILE A 334 -11.21 -21.90 13.51
C ILE A 334 -10.53 -22.03 12.14
N HIS A 335 -9.26 -22.42 12.14
CA HIS A 335 -8.52 -22.88 10.95
C HIS A 335 -7.26 -23.64 11.38
N ALA A 336 -6.62 -24.31 10.43
CA ALA A 336 -5.37 -25.02 10.69
C ALA A 336 -4.28 -24.07 11.19
N VAL A 337 -3.61 -24.48 12.28
CA VAL A 337 -2.40 -23.82 12.80
C VAL A 337 -1.17 -24.49 12.23
N PHE A 338 -0.25 -23.70 11.68
CA PHE A 338 0.97 -24.20 11.05
C PHE A 338 2.22 -23.70 11.80
N ASP A 339 3.30 -24.47 11.74
CA ASP A 339 4.55 -24.23 12.49
C ASP A 339 5.19 -22.85 12.26
N TRP A 340 4.89 -22.18 11.13
CA TRP A 340 5.40 -20.86 10.81
C TRP A 340 4.60 -19.71 11.46
N MET A 341 3.39 -19.97 11.97
CA MET A 341 2.53 -18.93 12.56
C MET A 341 3.08 -18.37 13.88
N ASP A 342 3.58 -19.26 14.76
CA ASP A 342 4.20 -18.89 16.02
C ASP A 342 5.41 -17.96 15.85
N PRO A 343 6.45 -18.33 15.09
CA PRO A 343 7.60 -17.45 14.90
C PRO A 343 7.22 -16.13 14.19
N ALA A 344 6.25 -16.15 13.27
CA ALA A 344 5.77 -14.94 12.60
C ALA A 344 5.17 -13.92 13.60
N LEU A 345 4.28 -14.38 14.49
CA LEU A 345 3.68 -13.51 15.51
C LEU A 345 4.70 -13.02 16.55
N ARG A 346 5.63 -13.90 16.96
CA ARG A 346 6.64 -13.52 17.97
C ARG A 346 7.67 -12.53 17.43
N ALA A 347 8.00 -12.59 16.14
CA ALA A 347 8.92 -11.67 15.50
C ALA A 347 8.46 -10.20 15.63
N VAL A 348 7.15 -9.97 15.72
CA VAL A 348 6.52 -8.64 15.77
C VAL A 348 5.95 -8.28 17.14
N ASN A 349 6.39 -8.95 18.20
CA ASN A 349 6.05 -8.57 19.58
C ASN A 349 6.59 -7.19 19.97
N GLY A 350 7.63 -6.71 19.28
CA GLY A 350 8.31 -5.47 19.61
C GLY A 350 9.04 -5.55 20.96
N GLN A 351 9.26 -4.39 21.58
CA GLN A 351 9.98 -4.26 22.84
C GLN A 351 9.25 -3.29 23.77
N PHE A 352 9.45 -3.46 25.08
CA PHE A 352 8.87 -2.56 26.05
C PHE A 352 9.46 -1.15 25.94
N THR A 353 8.63 -0.19 25.58
CA THR A 353 8.90 1.24 25.76
C THR A 353 8.20 1.76 27.02
N PRO A 354 8.88 2.44 27.95
CA PRO A 354 8.22 3.09 29.08
C PRO A 354 7.31 4.24 28.61
N ALA A 355 6.34 4.63 29.43
CA ALA A 355 5.54 5.83 29.24
C ALA A 355 5.28 6.48 30.59
N GLU A 356 5.40 7.80 30.67
CA GLU A 356 5.18 8.56 31.89
C GLU A 356 3.70 8.49 32.33
N PRO A 357 3.40 8.72 33.62
CA PRO A 357 2.02 8.82 34.09
C PRO A 357 1.23 9.89 33.30
N GLY A 358 0.16 9.47 32.63
CA GLY A 358 -0.69 10.35 31.82
C GLY A 358 -0.22 10.55 30.38
N GLU A 359 0.95 10.04 30.00
CA GLU A 359 1.37 10.00 28.60
C GLU A 359 0.44 9.07 27.80
N ILE A 360 0.01 9.54 26.63
CA ILE A 360 -0.83 8.77 25.71
C ILE A 360 0.10 8.17 24.64
N ARG A 361 0.14 6.85 24.56
CA ARG A 361 0.80 6.11 23.48
C ARG A 361 -0.06 6.18 22.21
N ASN A 362 0.51 5.76 21.09
CA ASN A 362 -0.29 5.44 19.90
C ASN A 362 -1.44 4.47 20.26
N PHE A 363 -2.58 4.63 19.57
CA PHE A 363 -3.79 3.83 19.76
C PHE A 363 -3.53 2.32 19.90
N PHE A 364 -2.79 1.71 18.98
CA PHE A 364 -2.51 0.26 19.01
C PHE A 364 -1.66 -0.13 20.21
N ASN A 365 -0.70 0.71 20.59
CA ASN A 365 0.10 0.49 21.79
C ASN A 365 -0.73 0.63 23.08
N GLU A 366 -1.76 1.49 23.10
CA GLU A 366 -2.67 1.55 24.25
C GLU A 366 -3.46 0.24 24.41
N VAL A 367 -3.91 -0.38 23.30
CA VAL A 367 -4.57 -1.69 23.31
C VAL A 367 -3.59 -2.77 23.77
N ASN A 368 -2.45 -2.90 23.09
CA ASN A 368 -1.48 -3.96 23.32
C ASN A 368 -0.93 -3.95 24.76
N TYR A 369 -0.72 -2.77 25.36
CA TYR A 369 -0.25 -2.67 26.74
C TYR A 369 -1.32 -3.01 27.79
N ARG A 370 -2.61 -3.03 27.45
CA ARG A 370 -3.69 -3.40 28.37
C ARG A 370 -4.04 -4.87 28.22
N ASP A 371 -4.24 -5.30 26.98
CA ASP A 371 -4.46 -6.69 26.64
C ASP A 371 -3.81 -7.01 25.28
N PRO A 372 -2.64 -7.69 25.28
CA PRO A 372 -1.97 -8.03 24.05
C PRO A 372 -2.73 -9.04 23.18
N LEU A 373 -3.66 -9.82 23.75
CA LEU A 373 -4.44 -10.80 23.00
C LEU A 373 -5.30 -10.14 21.93
N VAL A 374 -5.86 -8.96 22.24
CA VAL A 374 -6.66 -8.18 21.30
C VAL A 374 -5.86 -7.92 20.03
N MET A 375 -4.62 -7.44 20.15
CA MET A 375 -3.79 -7.19 18.97
C MET A 375 -3.28 -8.47 18.30
N ARG A 376 -3.22 -9.63 18.98
CA ARG A 376 -2.87 -10.89 18.30
C ARG A 376 -3.88 -11.25 17.21
N THR A 377 -5.16 -10.91 17.43
CA THR A 377 -6.21 -11.14 16.44
C THR A 377 -6.02 -10.30 15.18
N HIS A 378 -5.70 -9.00 15.31
CA HIS A 378 -5.36 -8.14 14.17
C HIS A 378 -4.07 -8.59 13.47
N MET A 379 -3.09 -9.10 14.23
CA MET A 379 -1.83 -9.62 13.68
C MET A 379 -1.98 -10.85 12.77
N HIS A 380 -3.21 -11.25 12.44
CA HIS A 380 -3.49 -12.22 11.39
C HIS A 380 -2.87 -11.85 10.03
N HIS A 381 -2.69 -10.56 9.71
CA HIS A 381 -1.95 -10.15 8.51
C HIS A 381 -0.47 -10.61 8.54
N TRP A 382 0.19 -10.70 9.70
CA TRP A 382 1.57 -11.20 9.83
C TRP A 382 1.64 -12.71 9.62
N ILE A 383 0.59 -13.43 10.03
CA ILE A 383 0.40 -14.84 9.67
C ILE A 383 0.31 -14.94 8.14
N GLU A 384 -0.58 -14.17 7.51
CA GLU A 384 -0.75 -14.23 6.06
C GLU A 384 0.51 -13.81 5.29
N LEU A 385 1.27 -12.84 5.78
CA LEU A 385 2.52 -12.37 5.20
C LEU A 385 3.64 -13.43 5.30
N ALA A 386 3.72 -14.14 6.42
CA ALA A 386 4.71 -15.20 6.63
C ALA A 386 4.36 -16.52 5.95
N ARG A 387 3.17 -16.62 5.34
CA ARG A 387 2.70 -17.85 4.71
C ARG A 387 3.62 -18.26 3.55
N PRO A 388 4.18 -19.48 3.56
CA PRO A 388 4.95 -19.95 2.42
C PRO A 388 4.04 -20.13 1.20
N PRO A 389 4.52 -19.82 -0.03
CA PRO A 389 3.77 -20.07 -1.25
C PRO A 389 3.29 -21.53 -1.34
N ALA A 390 2.00 -21.72 -1.61
CA ALA A 390 1.50 -23.07 -1.89
C ALA A 390 2.05 -23.59 -3.22
N LEU A 391 2.24 -24.91 -3.31
CA LEU A 391 2.72 -25.55 -4.53
C LEU A 391 1.77 -25.28 -5.70
N GLY A 392 2.32 -24.86 -6.85
CA GLY A 392 1.56 -24.62 -8.07
C GLY A 392 0.78 -23.31 -8.10
N VAL A 393 1.01 -22.39 -7.15
CA VAL A 393 0.48 -21.03 -7.23
C VAL A 393 1.25 -20.24 -8.29
N SER A 394 0.52 -19.45 -9.08
CA SER A 394 1.04 -18.58 -10.13
C SER A 394 1.98 -17.51 -9.58
N GLN A 395 3.01 -17.15 -10.35
CA GLN A 395 3.96 -16.10 -9.99
C GLN A 395 3.25 -14.78 -9.65
N LEU A 396 2.17 -14.46 -10.37
CA LEU A 396 1.36 -13.25 -10.15
C LEU A 396 0.82 -13.15 -8.71
N ARG A 397 0.52 -14.28 -8.06
CA ARG A 397 -0.12 -14.30 -6.74
C ARG A 397 0.86 -14.39 -5.57
N ILE A 398 2.13 -14.65 -5.87
CA ILE A 398 3.20 -14.69 -4.86
C ILE A 398 4.09 -13.46 -4.96
N THR A 399 3.90 -12.62 -5.97
CA THR A 399 4.46 -11.29 -6.08
C THR A 399 3.49 -10.28 -5.46
N PRO A 400 3.96 -9.34 -4.62
CA PRO A 400 3.11 -8.26 -4.12
C PRO A 400 2.48 -7.46 -5.26
N LEU A 401 1.14 -7.41 -5.26
CA LEU A 401 0.36 -6.72 -6.29
C LEU A 401 0.56 -5.20 -6.19
N LEU A 402 0.66 -4.53 -7.34
CA LEU A 402 0.78 -3.07 -7.39
C LEU A 402 -0.48 -2.36 -6.88
N TYR A 403 -0.36 -1.05 -6.65
CA TYR A 403 -1.47 -0.14 -6.34
C TYR A 403 -2.30 -0.57 -5.11
N ASN A 404 -1.64 -1.27 -4.18
CA ASN A 404 -2.22 -1.83 -2.96
C ASN A 404 -3.47 -2.71 -3.21
N ILE A 405 -3.56 -3.42 -4.35
CA ILE A 405 -4.70 -4.31 -4.68
C ILE A 405 -4.92 -5.40 -3.59
N TRP A 406 -3.88 -5.73 -2.83
CA TRP A 406 -3.91 -6.70 -1.73
C TRP A 406 -4.55 -6.17 -0.44
N ASP A 407 -4.84 -4.87 -0.32
CA ASP A 407 -5.26 -4.20 0.93
C ASP A 407 -6.48 -4.86 1.59
N ALA A 408 -7.57 -5.08 0.85
CA ALA A 408 -8.78 -5.69 1.37
C ALA A 408 -8.55 -7.13 1.84
N ARG A 409 -7.60 -7.84 1.24
CA ARG A 409 -7.25 -9.23 1.60
C ARG A 409 -6.30 -9.30 2.79
N SER A 410 -5.48 -8.27 3.00
CA SER A 410 -4.57 -8.20 4.15
C SER A 410 -5.27 -7.55 5.34
N GLU A 411 -5.53 -6.24 5.26
CA GLU A 411 -6.10 -5.42 6.32
C GLU A 411 -7.57 -5.70 6.56
N GLY A 412 -8.35 -5.88 5.49
CA GLY A 412 -9.78 -6.21 5.61
C GLY A 412 -10.01 -7.55 6.31
N LEU A 413 -9.13 -8.54 6.08
CA LEU A 413 -9.17 -9.81 6.79
C LEU A 413 -8.74 -9.64 8.25
N ALA A 414 -7.59 -9.02 8.51
CA ALA A 414 -7.08 -8.76 9.85
C ALA A 414 -8.12 -8.06 10.75
N THR A 415 -8.73 -6.99 10.23
CA THR A 415 -9.79 -6.24 10.92
C THR A 415 -11.02 -7.11 11.18
N GLY A 416 -11.40 -7.96 10.22
CA GLY A 416 -12.51 -8.89 10.38
C GLY A 416 -12.25 -9.95 11.46
N VAL A 417 -11.03 -10.48 11.54
CA VAL A 417 -10.63 -11.50 12.51
C VAL A 417 -10.78 -10.99 13.95
N GLU A 418 -10.52 -9.71 14.22
CA GLU A 418 -10.73 -9.11 15.55
C GLU A 418 -12.13 -9.39 16.10
N GLU A 419 -13.18 -9.01 15.35
CA GLU A 419 -14.56 -9.20 15.78
C GLU A 419 -15.00 -10.66 15.68
N MET A 420 -14.51 -11.42 14.68
CA MET A 420 -14.80 -12.86 14.59
C MET A 420 -14.35 -13.59 15.85
N MET A 421 -13.16 -13.28 16.37
CA MET A 421 -12.65 -13.93 17.59
C MET A 421 -13.40 -13.50 18.84
N MET A 422 -13.90 -12.25 18.89
CA MET A 422 -14.85 -11.82 19.92
C MET A 422 -16.11 -12.67 19.93
N HIS A 423 -16.67 -12.96 18.75
CA HIS A 423 -17.88 -13.79 18.66
C HIS A 423 -17.62 -15.29 18.81
N ALA A 424 -16.41 -15.75 18.51
CA ALA A 424 -15.99 -17.14 18.72
C ALA A 424 -15.70 -17.48 20.19
N GLY A 425 -15.65 -16.48 21.09
CA GLY A 425 -15.48 -16.69 22.53
C GLY A 425 -14.05 -16.53 23.04
N LEU A 426 -13.11 -16.05 22.23
CA LEU A 426 -11.71 -15.85 22.64
C LEU A 426 -11.60 -14.96 23.90
N PHE A 427 -12.52 -14.00 24.06
CA PHE A 427 -12.50 -13.02 25.13
C PHE A 427 -13.50 -13.30 26.28
N ASP A 428 -14.17 -14.46 26.31
CA ASP A 428 -15.20 -14.77 27.33
C ASP A 428 -14.64 -14.72 28.77
N GLY A 429 -13.38 -15.09 28.97
CA GLY A 429 -12.68 -15.01 30.25
C GLY A 429 -12.15 -13.61 30.62
N ARG A 430 -12.20 -12.66 29.67
CA ARG A 430 -11.61 -11.31 29.79
C ARG A 430 -12.51 -10.24 29.11
N PRO A 431 -13.76 -10.08 29.55
CA PRO A 431 -14.78 -9.31 28.80
C PRO A 431 -14.60 -7.79 28.83
N ARG A 432 -13.54 -7.25 29.45
CA ARG A 432 -13.37 -5.79 29.64
C ARG A 432 -12.21 -5.24 28.82
#